data_AF-A0A936ZHY6-F1
#
_entry.id   AF-A0A936ZHY6-F1
#
_cell.length_a   1.000
_cell.length_b   1.000
_cell.length_c   1.000
_cell.angle_alpha   90.00
_cell.angle_beta   90.00
_cell.angle_gamma   90.00
#
_symmetry.space_group_name_H-M   'P 1'
#
loop_
_entity.id
_entity.type
_entity.pdbx_description
1 polymer ?
#
loop_
_entity_poly.entity_id
_entity_poly.type
_entity_poly.pdbx_seq_one_letter_code
_entity_poly.pdbx_strand_id
1 'polypeptide(L)'
;MRVLNNLKLITKLAIPVTLMVAITIGLIIFAKISLDTLAHETQQIVDVDATRRSMALDIKAHVNEASIQEKNLIIETRFQEMAVYQKAFAEAKEEALKDLDSLIALADTPERRKTNEQLKRTVEDYFAIMGKSIAHALLNESEEAFKVGIARISVYGPGSSSQPEAAFEENGELR
;
A
#
# COMPACT_ATOMS: atom_id res chain seq x y z
N MET A 1 -47.01 -42.03 -35.22
CA MET A 1 -46.43 -42.67 -34.02
C MET A 1 -46.23 -44.17 -34.21
N ARG A 2 -45.31 -44.62 -35.08
CA ARG A 2 -45.05 -46.06 -35.33
C ARG A 2 -43.67 -46.54 -34.87
N VAL A 3 -42.75 -45.62 -34.59
CA VAL A 3 -41.36 -45.94 -34.25
C VAL A 3 -41.22 -46.40 -32.79
N LEU A 4 -42.10 -45.98 -31.88
CA LEU A 4 -42.04 -46.31 -30.45
C LEU A 4 -42.73 -47.64 -30.06
N ASN A 5 -43.44 -48.27 -30.99
CA ASN A 5 -44.29 -49.42 -30.66
C ASN A 5 -43.59 -50.79 -30.85
N ASN A 6 -42.38 -50.81 -31.43
CA ASN A 6 -41.66 -52.04 -31.78
C ASN A 6 -40.30 -52.20 -31.09
N LEU A 7 -40.00 -51.36 -30.08
CA LEU A 7 -38.77 -51.48 -29.29
C LEU A 7 -38.99 -52.37 -28.07
N LYS A 8 -38.03 -53.28 -27.81
CA LYS A 8 -38.00 -54.17 -26.63
C LYS A 8 -38.20 -53.34 -25.36
N LEU A 9 -38.97 -53.88 -24.40
CA LEU A 9 -39.33 -53.23 -23.12
C LEU A 9 -38.13 -52.56 -22.42
N ILE A 10 -36.94 -53.16 -22.53
CA ILE A 10 -35.66 -52.66 -22.03
C ILE A 10 -35.31 -51.26 -22.57
N THR A 11 -35.52 -50.98 -23.86
CA THR A 11 -35.18 -49.67 -24.44
C THR A 11 -36.13 -48.58 -23.96
N LYS A 12 -37.38 -48.91 -23.66
CA LYS A 12 -38.37 -47.97 -23.12
C LYS A 12 -38.01 -47.50 -21.70
N LEU A 13 -37.31 -48.34 -20.94
CA LEU A 13 -36.80 -48.05 -19.59
C LEU A 13 -35.43 -47.36 -19.62
N ALA A 14 -34.57 -47.68 -20.60
CA ALA A 14 -33.24 -47.10 -20.71
C ALA A 14 -33.27 -45.60 -21.03
N ILE A 15 -34.19 -45.13 -21.89
CA ILE A 15 -34.26 -43.72 -22.31
C ILE A 15 -34.33 -42.73 -21.13
N PRO A 16 -35.29 -42.83 -20.19
CA PRO A 16 -35.39 -41.88 -19.07
C PRO A 16 -34.18 -41.97 -18.12
N VAL A 17 -33.61 -43.17 -17.91
CA VAL A 17 -32.40 -43.34 -17.10
C VAL A 17 -31.20 -42.65 -17.74
N THR A 18 -31.02 -42.82 -19.05
CA THR A 18 -29.92 -42.19 -19.79
C THR A 18 -30.05 -40.67 -19.80
N LEU A 19 -31.28 -40.16 -19.94
CA LEU A 19 -31.57 -38.74 -19.86
C LEU A 19 -31.20 -38.18 -18.47
N MET A 20 -31.57 -38.88 -17.40
CA MET A 20 -31.22 -38.46 -16.04
C MET A 20 -29.71 -38.43 -15.82
N VAL A 21 -28.99 -39.47 -16.28
CA VAL A 21 -27.52 -39.51 -16.22
C VAL A 21 -26.91 -38.35 -17.01
N ALA A 22 -27.41 -38.06 -18.20
CA ALA A 22 -26.93 -36.94 -19.02
C ALA A 22 -27.14 -35.59 -18.33
N ILE A 23 -28.29 -35.37 -17.68
CA ILE A 23 -28.57 -34.15 -16.91
C ILE A 23 -27.60 -34.04 -15.73
N THR A 24 -27.40 -35.11 -14.97
CA THR A 24 -26.47 -35.11 -13.83
C THR A 24 -25.04 -34.79 -14.27
N ILE A 25 -24.57 -35.40 -15.36
CA ILE A 25 -23.25 -35.10 -15.93
C ILE A 25 -23.18 -33.62 -16.34
N GLY A 26 -24.21 -33.10 -17.02
CA GLY A 26 -24.30 -31.70 -17.39
C GLY A 26 -24.22 -30.75 -16.19
N LEU A 27 -24.94 -31.07 -15.10
CA LEU A 27 -24.90 -30.29 -13.86
C LEU A 27 -23.53 -30.35 -13.17
N ILE A 28 -22.87 -31.51 -13.16
CA ILE A 28 -21.52 -31.64 -12.60
C ILE A 28 -20.53 -30.79 -13.40
N ILE A 29 -20.58 -30.86 -14.73
CA ILE A 29 -19.71 -30.05 -15.60
C ILE A 29 -19.98 -28.56 -15.38
N PHE A 30 -21.25 -28.15 -15.36
CA PHE A 30 -21.65 -26.76 -15.12
C PHE A 30 -21.19 -26.25 -13.76
N ALA A 31 -21.39 -27.04 -12.70
CA ALA A 31 -20.95 -26.71 -11.35
C ALA A 31 -19.42 -26.57 -11.29
N LYS A 32 -18.68 -27.47 -11.96
CA LYS A 32 -17.23 -27.39 -12.03
C LYS A 32 -16.75 -26.11 -12.71
N ILE A 33 -17.30 -25.80 -13.89
CA ILE A 33 -16.95 -24.56 -14.63
C ILE A 33 -17.26 -23.31 -13.79
N SER A 34 -18.41 -23.30 -13.11
CA SER A 34 -18.81 -22.16 -12.27
C SER A 34 -17.88 -22.00 -11.06
N LEU A 35 -17.52 -23.10 -10.39
CA LEU A 35 -16.57 -23.09 -9.27
C LEU A 35 -15.17 -22.69 -9.72
N ASP A 36 -14.69 -23.19 -10.86
CA ASP A 36 -13.37 -22.84 -11.42
C ASP A 36 -13.31 -21.34 -11.77
N THR A 37 -14.39 -20.79 -12.31
CA THR A 37 -14.50 -19.34 -12.61
C THR A 37 -14.46 -18.52 -11.32
N LEU A 38 -15.27 -18.90 -10.33
CA LEU A 38 -15.32 -18.19 -9.05
C LEU A 38 -13.98 -18.28 -8.30
N ALA A 39 -13.31 -19.43 -8.35
CA ALA A 39 -11.99 -19.61 -7.77
C ALA A 39 -10.95 -18.72 -8.46
N HIS A 40 -10.99 -18.61 -9.79
CA HIS A 40 -10.09 -17.74 -10.53
C HIS A 40 -10.29 -16.26 -10.21
N GLU A 41 -11.54 -15.79 -10.18
CA GLU A 41 -11.87 -14.41 -9.82
C GLU A 41 -11.49 -14.10 -8.37
N THR A 42 -11.76 -15.03 -7.43
CA THR A 42 -11.40 -14.86 -6.02
C THR A 42 -9.88 -14.78 -5.84
N GLN A 43 -9.13 -15.64 -6.53
CA GLN A 43 -7.67 -15.64 -6.48
C GLN A 43 -7.11 -14.30 -6.97
N GLN A 44 -7.60 -13.79 -8.11
CA GLN A 44 -7.18 -12.50 -8.64
C GLN A 44 -7.47 -11.34 -7.68
N ILE A 45 -8.65 -11.32 -7.05
CA ILE A 45 -9.01 -10.27 -6.09
C ILE A 45 -8.08 -10.32 -4.86
N VAL A 46 -7.84 -11.51 -4.30
CA VAL A 46 -6.97 -11.67 -3.14
C VAL A 46 -5.52 -11.31 -3.47
N ASP A 47 -4.99 -11.72 -4.63
CA ASP A 47 -3.62 -11.42 -5.02
C ASP A 47 -3.41 -9.91 -5.21
N VAL A 48 -4.38 -9.23 -5.82
CA VAL A 48 -4.32 -7.78 -6.02
C VAL A 48 -4.44 -7.04 -4.69
N ASP A 49 -5.35 -7.44 -3.80
CA ASP A 49 -5.51 -6.78 -2.51
C ASP A 49 -4.35 -7.07 -1.54
N ALA A 50 -3.77 -8.26 -1.59
CA ALA A 50 -2.54 -8.59 -0.89
C ALA A 50 -1.37 -7.75 -1.42
N THR A 51 -1.23 -7.61 -2.74
CA THR A 51 -0.22 -6.76 -3.38
C THR A 51 -0.36 -5.31 -2.94
N ARG A 52 -1.58 -4.77 -2.95
CA ARG A 52 -1.86 -3.39 -2.50
C ARG A 52 -1.49 -3.17 -1.03
N ARG A 53 -1.79 -4.14 -0.17
CA ARG A 53 -1.43 -4.08 1.25
C ARG A 53 0.08 -4.13 1.46
N SER A 54 0.78 -5.00 0.72
CA SER A 54 2.24 -5.04 0.73
C SER A 54 2.81 -3.68 0.32
N MET A 55 2.38 -3.14 -0.83
CA MET A 55 2.83 -1.83 -1.31
C MET A 55 2.57 -0.72 -0.30
N ALA A 56 1.41 -0.71 0.36
CA ALA A 56 1.12 0.28 1.40
C ALA A 56 2.07 0.17 2.62
N LEU A 57 2.46 -1.06 2.99
CA LEU A 57 3.46 -1.28 4.03
C LEU A 57 4.85 -0.87 3.59
N ASP A 58 5.23 -1.16 2.34
CA ASP A 58 6.52 -0.79 1.76
C ASP A 58 6.66 0.74 1.67
N ILE A 59 5.64 1.45 1.17
CA ILE A 59 5.59 2.92 1.18
C ILE A 59 5.77 3.46 2.59
N LYS A 60 5.06 2.90 3.58
CA LYS A 60 5.19 3.32 4.98
C LYS A 60 6.60 3.06 5.51
N ALA A 61 7.20 1.93 5.18
CA ALA A 61 8.55 1.58 5.59
C ALA A 61 9.58 2.57 5.01
N HIS A 62 9.53 2.84 3.71
CA HIS A 62 10.43 3.77 3.05
C HIS A 62 10.27 5.22 3.55
N VAL A 63 9.03 5.68 3.79
CA VAL A 63 8.77 7.00 4.39
C VAL A 63 9.32 7.10 5.83
N ASN A 64 9.18 6.02 6.61
CA ASN A 64 9.74 5.96 7.96
C ASN A 64 11.26 5.96 7.94
N GLU A 65 11.87 5.18 7.05
CA GLU A 65 13.31 5.11 6.87
C GLU A 65 13.87 6.49 6.52
N ALA A 66 13.31 7.16 5.52
CA ALA A 66 13.66 8.53 5.19
C ALA A 66 13.54 9.48 6.41
N SER A 67 12.53 9.28 7.26
CA SER A 67 12.32 10.10 8.47
C SER A 67 13.33 9.81 9.58
N ILE A 68 13.84 8.59 9.66
CA ILE A 68 14.95 8.24 10.53
C ILE A 68 16.23 8.91 10.02
N GLN A 69 16.50 8.81 8.72
CA GLN A 69 17.71 9.38 8.12
C GLN A 69 17.74 10.91 8.16
N GLU A 70 16.59 11.56 8.01
CA GLU A 70 16.45 13.00 8.27
C GLU A 70 16.87 13.35 9.70
N LYS A 71 16.40 12.62 10.71
CA LYS A 71 16.75 12.90 12.11
C LYS A 71 18.24 12.64 12.40
N ASN A 72 18.80 11.59 11.79
CA ASN A 72 20.23 11.31 11.88
C ASN A 72 21.05 12.48 11.29
N LEU A 73 20.60 13.07 10.17
CA LEU A 73 21.23 14.27 9.60
C LEU A 73 21.17 15.49 10.52
N ILE A 74 20.07 15.69 11.25
CA ILE A 74 19.91 16.83 12.18
C ILE A 74 20.86 16.72 13.39
N ILE A 75 21.08 15.49 13.88
CA ILE A 75 21.86 15.22 15.10
C ILE A 75 23.35 15.00 14.81
N GLU A 76 23.70 14.48 13.63
CA GLU A 76 25.07 14.18 13.27
C GLU A 76 25.87 15.46 12.95
N THR A 77 27.11 15.51 13.45
CA THR A 77 28.03 16.66 13.26
C THR A 77 29.22 16.31 12.39
N ARG A 78 29.47 15.01 12.15
CA ARG A 78 30.56 14.50 11.32
C ARG A 78 30.12 14.46 9.86
N PHE A 79 30.65 15.38 9.06
CA PHE A 79 30.35 15.51 7.62
C PHE A 79 30.41 14.20 6.81
N GLN A 80 31.34 13.30 7.12
CA GLN A 80 31.48 12.02 6.42
C GLN A 80 30.28 11.09 6.66
N GLU A 81 29.71 11.11 7.87
CA GLU A 81 28.53 10.30 8.21
C GLU A 81 27.23 10.97 7.73
N MET A 82 27.18 12.31 7.72
CA MET A 82 26.07 13.05 7.11
C MET A 82 25.87 12.68 5.64
N ALA A 83 26.93 12.51 4.86
CA ALA A 83 26.82 12.10 3.46
C ALA A 83 26.17 10.71 3.30
N VAL A 84 26.42 9.78 4.23
CA VAL A 84 25.80 8.45 4.24
C VAL A 84 24.30 8.56 4.50
N TYR A 85 23.91 9.31 5.52
CA TYR A 85 22.50 9.53 5.86
C TYR A 85 21.75 10.29 4.76
N GLN A 86 22.40 11.26 4.11
CA GLN A 86 21.82 11.97 2.96
C GLN A 86 21.55 11.02 1.79
N LYS A 87 22.49 10.10 1.51
CA LYS A 87 22.31 9.09 0.46
C LYS A 87 21.16 8.15 0.80
N ALA A 88 21.12 7.63 2.03
CA ALA A 88 20.06 6.74 2.49
C ALA A 88 18.67 7.41 2.47
N PHE A 89 18.59 8.70 2.82
CA PHE A 89 17.37 9.49 2.67
C PHE A 89 16.92 9.57 1.21
N ALA A 90 17.84 9.85 0.28
CA ALA A 90 17.52 9.97 -1.13
C ALA A 90 17.03 8.63 -1.73
N GLU A 91 17.67 7.52 -1.36
CA GLU A 91 17.28 6.17 -1.77
C GLU A 91 15.88 5.82 -1.25
N ALA A 92 15.64 5.98 0.06
CA ALA A 92 14.32 5.69 0.66
C ALA A 92 13.21 6.58 0.06
N LYS A 93 13.51 7.85 -0.26
CA LYS A 93 12.58 8.73 -0.97
C LYS A 93 12.24 8.19 -2.36
N GLU A 94 13.24 7.79 -3.14
CA GLU A 94 13.04 7.27 -4.49
C GLU A 94 12.19 5.99 -4.47
N GLU A 95 12.49 5.07 -3.56
CA GLU A 95 11.75 3.82 -3.39
C GLU A 95 10.29 4.06 -3.00
N ALA A 96 10.02 4.95 -2.03
CA ALA A 96 8.66 5.33 -1.65
C ALA A 96 7.85 5.88 -2.84
N LEU A 97 8.45 6.75 -3.66
CA LEU A 97 7.77 7.35 -4.82
C LEU A 97 7.52 6.32 -5.93
N LYS A 98 8.46 5.39 -6.13
CA LYS A 98 8.31 4.28 -7.08
C LYS A 98 7.18 3.33 -6.67
N ASP A 99 7.05 3.01 -5.39
CA ASP A 99 5.97 2.17 -4.88
C ASP A 99 4.61 2.86 -5.01
N LEU A 100 4.56 4.18 -4.78
CA LEU A 100 3.37 5.00 -5.02
C LEU A 100 2.96 5.01 -6.50
N ASP A 101 3.91 5.12 -7.41
CA ASP A 101 3.63 5.05 -8.85
C ASP A 101 3.10 3.67 -9.26
N SER A 102 3.65 2.61 -8.67
CA SER A 102 3.16 1.24 -8.86
C SER A 102 1.74 1.06 -8.31
N LEU A 103 1.44 1.67 -7.16
CA LEU A 103 0.10 1.66 -6.56
C LEU A 103 -0.93 2.44 -7.41
N ILE A 104 -0.53 3.54 -8.04
CA ILE A 104 -1.37 4.29 -9.00
C ILE A 104 -1.64 3.44 -10.24
N ALA A 105 -0.63 2.70 -10.74
CA ALA A 105 -0.78 1.83 -11.90
C ALA A 105 -1.73 0.64 -11.64
N LEU A 106 -1.80 0.15 -10.40
CA LEU A 106 -2.69 -0.94 -9.98
C LEU A 106 -4.14 -0.49 -9.67
N ALA A 107 -4.48 0.77 -9.95
CA ALA A 107 -5.81 1.29 -9.72
C ALA A 107 -6.80 0.88 -10.83
N ASP A 108 -7.76 0.03 -10.48
CA ASP A 108 -8.78 -0.45 -11.44
C ASP A 108 -9.88 0.58 -11.74
N THR A 109 -10.03 1.61 -10.89
CA THR A 109 -11.06 2.64 -11.04
C THR A 109 -10.48 4.06 -11.05
N PRO A 110 -11.12 5.02 -11.76
CA PRO A 110 -10.69 6.42 -11.77
C PRO A 110 -10.66 7.06 -10.37
N GLU A 111 -11.62 6.71 -9.51
CA GLU A 111 -11.71 7.22 -8.14
C GLU A 111 -10.52 6.73 -7.30
N ARG A 112 -10.14 5.46 -7.43
CA ARG A 112 -8.98 4.90 -6.73
C ARG A 112 -7.68 5.50 -7.22
N ARG A 113 -7.56 5.66 -8.54
CA ARG A 113 -6.41 6.33 -9.14
C ARG A 113 -6.24 7.75 -8.58
N LYS A 114 -7.34 8.52 -8.53
CA LYS A 114 -7.34 9.87 -7.97
C LYS A 114 -6.92 9.90 -6.50
N THR A 115 -7.40 8.97 -5.68
CA THR A 115 -6.99 8.84 -4.27
C THR A 115 -5.50 8.51 -4.15
N ASN A 116 -4.98 7.59 -4.97
CA ASN A 116 -3.57 7.23 -4.95
C ASN A 116 -2.67 8.39 -5.44
N GLU A 117 -3.11 9.14 -6.44
CA GLU A 117 -2.43 10.37 -6.89
C GLU A 117 -2.42 11.44 -5.80
N GLN A 118 -3.51 11.59 -5.03
CA GLN A 118 -3.56 12.51 -3.89
C GLN A 118 -2.64 12.05 -2.74
N LEU A 119 -2.56 10.75 -2.48
CA LEU A 119 -1.60 10.18 -1.53
C LEU A 119 -0.16 10.48 -1.97
N LYS A 120 0.16 10.27 -3.25
CA LYS A 120 1.49 10.59 -3.79
C LYS A 120 1.85 12.05 -3.57
N ARG A 121 0.97 12.99 -3.89
CA ARG A 121 1.19 14.43 -3.64
C ARG A 121 1.46 14.73 -2.16
N THR A 122 0.68 14.12 -1.27
CA THR A 122 0.86 14.31 0.18
C THR A 122 2.24 13.83 0.64
N VAL A 123 2.72 12.70 0.11
CA VAL A 123 4.05 12.16 0.40
C VAL A 123 5.16 13.02 -0.23
N GLU A 124 4.96 13.55 -1.43
CA GLU A 124 5.89 14.50 -2.07
C GLU A 124 6.04 15.79 -1.26
N ASP A 125 4.92 16.37 -0.81
CA ASP A 125 4.90 17.56 0.06
C ASP A 125 5.63 17.29 1.37
N TYR A 126 5.42 16.10 1.95
CA TYR A 126 6.11 15.66 3.15
C TYR A 126 7.63 15.58 2.93
N PHE A 127 8.09 14.96 1.83
CA PHE A 127 9.50 14.91 1.47
C PHE A 127 10.09 16.28 1.14
N ALA A 128 9.30 17.22 0.60
CA ALA A 128 9.74 18.58 0.36
C ALA A 128 10.04 19.32 1.67
N ILE A 129 9.22 19.12 2.71
CA ILE A 129 9.46 19.67 4.05
C ILE A 129 10.74 19.04 4.66
N MET A 130 10.89 17.72 4.57
CA MET A 130 12.10 17.03 5.05
C MET A 130 13.36 17.52 4.32
N GLY A 131 13.27 17.77 3.02
CA GLY A 131 14.38 18.32 2.24
C GLY A 131 14.83 19.70 2.75
N LYS A 132 13.91 20.54 3.22
CA LYS A 132 14.24 21.84 3.84
C LYS A 132 14.95 21.64 5.19
N SER A 133 14.43 20.74 6.02
CA SER A 133 15.05 20.36 7.29
C SER A 133 16.49 19.85 7.10
N ILE A 134 16.71 18.95 6.13
CA ILE A 134 18.04 18.45 5.77
C ILE A 134 18.95 19.57 5.27
N ALA A 135 18.43 20.52 4.48
CA ALA A 135 19.23 21.65 4.01
C ALA A 135 19.76 22.50 5.18
N HIS A 136 18.94 22.78 6.20
CA HIS A 136 19.39 23.44 7.43
C HIS A 136 20.39 22.60 8.23
N ALA A 137 20.17 21.29 8.33
CA ALA A 137 21.09 20.38 9.00
C ALA A 137 22.48 20.37 8.35
N LEU A 138 22.56 20.37 7.01
CA LEU A 138 23.82 20.43 6.25
C LEU A 138 24.56 21.77 6.40
N LEU A 139 23.84 22.85 6.73
CA LEU A 139 24.41 24.16 7.06
C LEU A 139 24.83 24.25 8.54
N ASN A 140 24.72 23.16 9.30
CA ASN A 140 24.97 23.10 10.75
C ASN A 140 24.03 24.01 11.57
N GLU A 141 22.84 24.31 11.01
CA GLU A 141 21.76 25.08 11.63
C GLU A 141 20.77 24.13 12.32
N SER A 142 21.27 23.26 13.21
CA SER A 142 20.50 22.15 13.80
C SER A 142 19.24 22.62 14.56
N GLU A 143 19.23 23.83 15.13
CA GLU A 143 18.06 24.39 15.81
C GLU A 143 16.92 24.73 14.84
N GLU A 144 17.24 25.31 13.68
CA GLU A 144 16.25 25.61 12.64
C GLU A 144 15.79 24.34 11.92
N ALA A 145 16.70 23.39 11.70
CA ALA A 145 16.37 22.05 11.19
C ALA A 145 15.38 21.33 12.14
N PHE A 146 15.63 21.40 13.45
CA PHE A 146 14.75 20.82 14.46
C PHE A 146 13.36 21.48 14.48
N LYS A 147 13.28 22.82 14.43
CA LYS A 147 12.02 23.57 14.36
C LYS A 147 11.18 23.17 13.14
N VAL A 148 11.79 23.07 11.96
CA VAL A 148 11.10 22.61 10.75
C VAL A 148 10.67 21.14 10.90
N GLY A 149 11.52 20.30 11.48
CA GLY A 149 11.25 18.87 11.72
C GLY A 149 10.09 18.59 12.67
N ILE A 150 9.95 19.35 13.77
CA ILE A 150 8.87 19.16 14.76
C ILE A 150 7.55 19.84 14.34
N ALA A 151 7.61 20.96 13.61
CA ALA A 151 6.41 21.64 13.11
C ALA A 151 5.52 20.70 12.25
N ARG A 152 6.13 19.71 11.57
CA ARG A 152 5.39 18.72 10.76
C ARG A 152 4.61 17.69 11.58
N ILE A 153 5.00 17.41 12.83
CA ILE A 153 4.33 16.44 13.72
C ILE A 153 2.95 16.97 14.13
N SER A 154 2.82 18.29 14.27
CA SER A 154 1.58 18.94 14.69
C SER A 154 0.51 19.03 13.56
N VAL A 155 0.93 18.96 12.29
CA VAL A 155 0.04 19.19 11.13
C VAL A 155 -0.66 17.92 10.62
N TYR A 156 -0.17 16.71 10.94
CA TYR A 156 -0.66 15.45 10.33
C TYR A 156 -1.23 14.39 11.31
N GLY A 157 -1.49 14.73 12.57
CA GLY A 157 -2.04 13.79 13.56
C GLY A 157 -3.46 14.13 14.02
N PRO A 158 -4.54 13.51 13.48
CA PRO A 158 -5.82 13.48 14.17
C PRO A 158 -5.74 12.38 15.25
N GLY A 159 -5.22 12.74 16.44
CA GLY A 159 -5.27 11.86 17.62
C GLY A 159 -4.06 11.82 18.54
N SER A 160 -2.98 12.58 18.27
CA SER A 160 -1.82 12.67 19.16
C SER A 160 -1.93 13.92 20.02
N SER A 161 -2.58 13.79 21.18
CA SER A 161 -2.56 14.78 22.26
C SER A 161 -1.20 14.79 22.97
N SER A 162 -0.12 15.06 22.24
CA SER A 162 1.20 15.32 22.82
C SER A 162 1.75 16.58 22.17
N GLN A 163 1.27 17.72 22.70
CA GLN A 163 1.96 19.00 22.60
C GLN A 163 3.42 18.80 23.00
N PRO A 164 4.40 19.21 22.18
CA PRO A 164 5.72 19.47 22.71
C PRO A 164 5.66 20.75 23.54
N GLU A 165 6.26 20.69 24.74
CA GLU A 165 6.78 21.82 25.52
C GLU A 165 5.81 22.59 26.44
N ALA A 166 5.75 22.10 27.68
CA ALA A 166 5.94 22.94 28.87
C ALA A 166 7.24 22.52 29.59
N ALA A 167 8.37 22.48 28.87
CA ALA A 167 9.66 22.05 29.44
C ALA A 167 10.85 22.98 29.11
N PHE A 168 10.60 24.17 28.55
CA PHE A 168 11.65 25.17 28.29
C PHE A 168 11.25 26.58 28.73
N GLU A 169 10.78 26.70 29.97
CA GLU A 169 10.93 27.87 30.84
C GLU A 169 11.17 27.22 32.22
N GLU A 170 12.22 27.44 32.99
CA GLU A 170 12.91 28.66 33.36
C GLU A 170 14.19 28.20 34.11
N ASN A 171 15.37 28.48 33.58
CA ASN A 171 16.58 28.60 34.38
C ASN A 171 17.53 29.54 33.64
N GLY A 172 17.03 30.76 33.47
CA GLY A 172 17.91 31.91 33.37
C GLY A 172 18.27 32.34 34.79
N GLU A 173 19.42 31.92 35.29
CA GLU A 173 20.23 32.81 36.10
C GLU A 173 21.72 32.60 35.79
N LEU A 174 22.30 33.67 35.28
CA LEU A 174 23.73 33.92 35.23
C LEU A 174 24.26 34.00 36.67
N ARG A 175 25.06 33.02 37.08
CA ARG A 175 26.24 33.19 37.96
C ARG A 175 27.03 31.90 38.13
#